data_AF-K2C5N2-F1
#
_entry.id   AF-K2C5N2-F1
#
_cell.length_a   1.000
_cell.length_b   1.000
_cell.length_c   1.000
_cell.angle_alpha   90.00
_cell.angle_beta   90.00
_cell.angle_gamma   90.00
#
_symmetry.space_group_name_H-M   'P 1'
#
loop_
_entity.id
_entity.type
_entity.pdbx_description
1 polymer ?
#
loop_
_entity_poly.entity_id
_entity_poly.type
_entity_poly.pdbx_seq_one_letter_code
_entity_poly.pdbx_strand_id
1 'polypeptide(L)'
;AAYERAEPPLASMTKDFFSPPYFRQADSLSLRNIRQEIIFRLEFISGVRPEPRYMNCFKMQKRIEKALLRYREAGENLMLRRIDDELLFSEASPLGKYLRPMPIPPTNNCSYRSAGDLSAEGMLYCVYHGPLQDSEVYRKYEQLFMAEKPFFTAFDFVELLIFSPVLLILPLTWLIMRKVLDRKH
;
A
#
# COMPACT_ATOMS: atom_id res chain seq x y z
N ALA A 1 26.03 15.81 0.83
CA ALA A 1 26.92 14.86 1.52
C ALA A 1 26.20 13.59 2.02
N ALA A 2 25.15 13.67 2.86
CA ALA A 2 24.43 12.48 3.34
C ALA A 2 23.36 11.97 2.36
N TYR A 3 22.59 12.89 1.75
CA TYR A 3 21.44 12.55 0.88
C TYR A 3 21.81 12.27 -0.59
N GLU A 4 23.09 12.35 -0.92
CA GLU A 4 23.66 12.07 -2.25
C GLU A 4 24.29 10.67 -2.32
N ARG A 5 24.31 9.93 -1.21
CA ARG A 5 24.76 8.54 -1.19
C ARG A 5 23.61 7.65 -1.63
N ALA A 6 23.89 6.72 -2.53
CA ALA A 6 22.95 5.67 -2.92
C ALA A 6 22.64 4.75 -1.73
N GLU A 7 21.37 4.43 -1.53
CA GLU A 7 20.94 3.38 -0.61
C GLU A 7 21.19 1.99 -1.21
N PRO A 8 21.24 0.94 -0.38
CA PRO A 8 21.31 -0.44 -0.87
C PRO A 8 20.24 -0.74 -1.91
N PRO A 9 20.52 -1.62 -2.89
CA PRO A 9 19.54 -1.99 -3.91
C PRO A 9 18.22 -2.47 -3.29
N LEU A 10 17.09 -2.16 -3.94
CA LEU A 10 15.76 -2.55 -3.45
C LEU A 10 15.65 -4.05 -3.14
N ALA A 11 16.26 -4.91 -3.96
CA ALA A 11 16.25 -6.36 -3.75
C ALA A 11 16.93 -6.82 -2.44
N SER A 12 17.77 -5.97 -1.83
CA SER A 12 18.48 -6.25 -0.57
C SER A 12 17.75 -5.74 0.68
N MET A 13 16.57 -5.15 0.51
CA MET A 13 15.78 -4.62 1.61
C MET A 13 15.29 -5.73 2.56
N THR A 14 15.00 -5.36 3.80
CA THR A 14 14.53 -6.30 4.81
C THR A 14 13.11 -6.79 4.53
N LYS A 15 12.73 -7.91 5.15
CA LYS A 15 11.35 -8.44 5.10
C LYS A 15 10.29 -7.42 5.51
N ASP A 16 10.61 -6.53 6.44
CA ASP A 16 9.68 -5.49 6.90
C ASP A 16 9.34 -4.47 5.81
N PHE A 17 10.22 -4.26 4.82
CA PHE A 17 9.92 -3.45 3.65
C PHE A 17 8.92 -4.15 2.71
N PHE A 18 9.12 -5.45 2.47
CA PHE A 18 8.26 -6.25 1.58
C PHE A 18 6.95 -6.70 2.23
N SER A 19 6.90 -6.77 3.56
CA SER A 19 5.73 -7.10 4.37
C SER A 19 5.55 -6.08 5.50
N PRO A 20 4.97 -4.90 5.18
CA PRO A 20 4.89 -3.79 6.12
C PRO A 20 4.14 -4.16 7.41
N PRO A 21 4.57 -3.62 8.58
CA PRO A 21 3.94 -3.94 9.86
C PRO A 21 2.42 -3.72 9.89
N TYR A 22 1.91 -2.68 9.23
CA TYR A 22 0.47 -2.42 9.16
C TYR A 22 -0.31 -3.60 8.60
N PHE A 23 0.09 -4.09 7.42
CA PHE A 23 -0.60 -5.19 6.75
C PHE A 23 -0.43 -6.51 7.51
N ARG A 24 0.74 -6.77 8.09
CA ARG A 24 0.92 -7.93 8.97
C ARG A 24 -0.04 -7.92 10.17
N GLN A 25 -0.28 -6.75 10.76
CA GLN A 25 -1.20 -6.62 11.89
C GLN A 25 -2.67 -6.69 11.46
N ALA A 26 -3.04 -5.92 10.45
CA ALA A 26 -4.42 -5.78 9.96
C ALA A 26 -4.93 -7.04 9.26
N ASP A 27 -4.07 -7.71 8.47
CA ASP A 27 -4.46 -8.84 7.63
C ASP A 27 -4.26 -10.18 8.33
N SER A 28 -3.63 -10.20 9.52
CA SER A 28 -3.46 -11.43 10.29
C SER A 28 -4.80 -12.10 10.61
N LEU A 29 -4.83 -13.43 10.51
CA LEU A 29 -6.04 -14.20 10.73
C LEU A 29 -6.41 -14.24 12.22
N SER A 30 -7.30 -13.34 12.63
CA SER A 30 -7.85 -13.29 13.98
C SER A 30 -9.32 -12.91 13.93
N LEU A 31 -10.10 -13.33 14.94
CA LEU A 31 -11.53 -12.98 15.03
C LEU A 31 -11.73 -11.46 15.04
N ARG A 32 -10.83 -10.72 15.68
CA ARG A 32 -10.83 -9.26 15.72
C ARG A 32 -10.70 -8.68 14.31
N ASN A 33 -9.72 -9.14 13.53
CA ASN A 33 -9.45 -8.61 12.19
C ASN A 33 -10.54 -9.00 11.19
N ILE A 34 -11.04 -10.23 11.26
CA ILE A 34 -12.19 -10.68 10.47
C ILE A 34 -13.41 -9.78 10.74
N ARG A 35 -13.71 -9.52 12.02
CA ARG A 35 -14.81 -8.62 12.40
C ARG A 35 -14.59 -7.20 11.87
N GLN A 36 -13.36 -6.68 11.97
CA GLN A 36 -13.03 -5.34 11.48
C GLN A 36 -13.17 -5.24 9.96
N GLU A 37 -12.77 -6.25 9.22
CA GLU A 37 -12.92 -6.31 7.76
C GLU A 37 -14.41 -6.36 7.37
N ILE A 38 -15.23 -7.19 8.04
CA ILE A 38 -16.70 -7.20 7.82
C ILE A 38 -17.30 -5.81 8.06
N ILE A 39 -16.97 -5.17 9.19
CA ILE A 39 -17.46 -3.82 9.51
C ILE A 39 -17.01 -2.83 8.43
N PHE A 40 -15.75 -2.89 8.01
CA PHE A 40 -15.21 -2.02 6.96
C PHE A 40 -15.98 -2.18 5.64
N ARG A 41 -16.31 -3.41 5.23
CA ARG A 41 -17.12 -3.65 4.02
C ARG A 41 -18.53 -3.08 4.12
N LEU A 42 -19.18 -3.22 5.28
CA LEU A 42 -20.50 -2.63 5.53
C LEU A 42 -20.43 -1.10 5.51
N GLU A 43 -19.41 -0.50 6.15
CA GLU A 43 -19.16 0.95 6.12
C GLU A 43 -18.86 1.45 4.70
N PHE A 44 -18.17 0.67 3.88
CA PHE A 44 -17.87 0.99 2.49
C PHE A 44 -19.12 0.97 1.62
N ILE A 45 -19.93 -0.10 1.69
CA ILE A 45 -21.18 -0.24 0.93
C ILE A 45 -22.20 0.83 1.32
N SER A 46 -22.26 1.18 2.61
CA SER A 46 -23.14 2.24 3.11
C SER A 46 -22.64 3.67 2.85
N GLY A 47 -21.44 3.83 2.27
CA GLY A 47 -20.85 5.13 1.97
C GLY A 47 -20.33 5.90 3.20
N VAL A 48 -20.32 5.29 4.39
CA VAL A 48 -19.87 5.92 5.64
C VAL A 48 -18.35 6.09 5.66
N ARG A 49 -17.60 5.12 5.12
CA ARG A 49 -16.14 5.20 4.97
C ARG A 49 -15.73 4.82 3.55
N PRO A 50 -15.50 5.80 2.66
CA PRO A 50 -15.12 5.51 1.27
C PRO A 50 -13.67 5.05 1.13
N GLU A 51 -12.81 5.28 2.13
CA GLU A 51 -11.37 5.00 2.03
C GLU A 51 -10.78 4.35 3.29
N PRO A 52 -9.82 3.42 3.13
CA PRO A 52 -9.02 2.90 4.22
C PRO A 52 -8.16 3.98 4.90
N ARG A 53 -7.87 3.81 6.20
CA ARG A 53 -7.09 4.79 7.00
C ARG A 53 -5.69 5.06 6.46
N TYR A 54 -5.05 4.07 5.85
CA TYR A 54 -3.70 4.20 5.28
C TYR A 54 -3.68 4.99 3.96
N MET A 55 -4.83 5.32 3.35
CA MET A 55 -4.87 6.13 2.12
C MET A 55 -4.30 7.52 2.30
N ASN A 56 -4.43 8.13 3.48
CA ASN A 56 -3.79 9.41 3.74
C ASN A 56 -2.26 9.33 3.67
N CYS A 57 -1.68 8.21 4.11
CA CYS A 57 -0.25 7.95 4.00
C CYS A 57 0.16 7.86 2.52
N PHE A 58 -0.57 7.09 1.71
CA PHE A 58 -0.27 6.93 0.27
C PHE A 58 -0.47 8.24 -0.52
N LYS A 59 -1.50 9.01 -0.20
CA LYS A 59 -1.70 10.37 -0.74
C LYS A 59 -0.54 11.30 -0.40
N MET A 60 0.10 11.10 0.76
CA MET A 60 1.30 11.85 1.11
C MET A 60 2.53 11.36 0.33
N GLN A 61 2.71 10.05 0.20
CA GLN A 61 3.80 9.49 -0.62
C GLN A 61 3.75 10.05 -2.05
N LYS A 62 2.58 10.04 -2.69
CA LYS A 62 2.36 10.67 -4.01
C LYS A 62 2.72 12.16 -4.06
N ARG A 63 2.44 12.91 -2.99
CA ARG A 63 2.81 14.34 -2.90
C ARG A 63 4.31 14.53 -2.84
N ILE A 64 5.00 13.70 -2.06
CA ILE A 64 6.46 13.71 -1.93
C ILE A 64 7.10 13.32 -3.28
N GLU A 65 6.62 12.27 -3.94
CA GLU A 65 7.10 11.88 -5.28
C GLU A 65 6.95 13.01 -6.30
N LYS A 66 5.81 13.71 -6.30
CA LYS A 66 5.60 14.89 -7.16
C LYS A 66 6.54 16.04 -6.81
N ALA A 67 6.81 16.27 -5.53
CA ALA A 67 7.77 17.29 -5.10
C ALA A 67 9.18 16.94 -5.57
N LEU A 68 9.58 15.67 -5.52
CA LEU A 68 10.87 15.19 -6.03
C LEU A 68 10.98 15.31 -7.54
N LEU A 69 9.89 15.09 -8.27
CA LEU A 69 9.87 15.29 -9.71
C LEU A 69 10.11 16.77 -10.04
N ARG A 70 9.35 17.68 -9.41
CA ARG A 70 9.51 19.13 -9.59
C ARG A 70 10.91 19.63 -9.20
N TYR A 71 11.46 19.08 -8.12
CA TYR A 71 12.82 19.36 -7.66
C TYR A 71 13.85 19.00 -8.74
N ARG A 72 13.71 17.83 -9.36
CA ARG A 72 14.59 17.38 -10.47
C ARG A 72 14.41 18.24 -11.72
N GLU A 73 13.17 18.55 -12.09
CA GLU A 73 12.85 19.39 -13.25
C GLU A 73 13.37 20.81 -13.12
N ALA A 74 13.47 21.33 -11.90
CA ALA A 74 14.05 22.65 -11.63
C ALA A 74 15.58 22.69 -11.79
N GLY A 75 16.24 21.56 -12.03
CA GLY A 75 17.69 21.50 -12.24
C GLY A 75 18.50 21.85 -10.99
N GLU A 76 17.96 21.57 -9.80
CA GLU A 76 18.63 21.87 -8.54
C GLU A 76 19.95 21.10 -8.42
N ASN A 77 20.99 21.76 -7.90
CA ASN A 77 22.35 21.24 -7.89
C ASN A 77 22.54 19.99 -7.03
N LEU A 78 21.73 19.79 -5.99
CA LEU A 78 21.89 18.69 -5.06
C LEU A 78 21.09 17.47 -5.53
N MET A 79 21.77 16.37 -5.82
CA MET A 79 21.14 15.14 -6.29
C MET A 79 20.59 14.32 -5.11
N LEU A 80 19.27 14.39 -4.88
CA LEU A 80 18.60 13.62 -3.83
C LEU A 80 18.52 12.14 -4.21
N ARG A 81 19.44 11.34 -3.68
CA ARG A 81 19.49 9.87 -3.86
C ARG A 81 18.77 9.11 -2.75
N ARG A 82 18.59 9.75 -1.58
CA ARG A 82 17.84 9.21 -0.45
C ARG A 82 17.03 10.27 0.28
N ILE A 83 15.99 9.83 0.99
CA ILE A 83 15.08 10.66 1.77
C ILE A 83 14.71 9.94 3.07
N ASP A 84 14.56 10.72 4.13
CA ASP A 84 13.99 10.34 5.40
C ASP A 84 13.13 11.50 5.94
N ASP A 85 12.50 11.29 7.09
CA ASP A 85 11.69 12.31 7.75
C ASP A 85 12.50 13.56 8.12
N GLU A 86 13.77 13.41 8.50
CA GLU A 86 14.62 14.58 8.83
C GLU A 86 14.75 15.53 7.65
N LEU A 87 14.97 15.00 6.45
CA LEU A 87 14.99 15.80 5.23
C LEU A 87 13.60 16.32 4.85
N LEU A 88 12.54 15.54 4.99
CA LEU A 88 11.19 15.93 4.54
C LEU A 88 10.57 17.04 5.38
N PHE A 89 10.82 17.01 6.69
CA PHE A 89 10.14 17.86 7.66
C PHE A 89 11.02 18.99 8.21
N SER A 90 12.29 19.06 7.81
CA SER A 90 13.17 20.18 8.14
C SER A 90 12.74 21.46 7.43
N GLU A 91 12.74 22.59 8.15
CA GLU A 91 12.54 23.92 7.56
C GLU A 91 13.59 24.25 6.49
N ALA A 92 14.80 23.69 6.64
CA ALA A 92 15.90 23.84 5.70
C ALA A 92 15.85 22.80 4.56
N SER A 93 14.74 22.06 4.43
CA SER A 93 14.62 21.04 3.39
C SER A 93 14.74 21.64 1.99
N PRO A 94 15.59 21.07 1.11
CA PRO A 94 15.62 21.48 -0.29
C PRO A 94 14.28 21.23 -1.01
N LEU A 95 13.42 20.37 -0.45
CA LEU A 95 12.08 20.09 -0.97
C LEU A 95 11.02 21.10 -0.50
N GLY A 96 11.33 21.98 0.45
CA GLY A 96 10.33 22.86 1.08
C GLY A 96 9.57 23.78 0.11
N LYS A 97 10.21 24.19 -1.01
CA LYS A 97 9.55 24.98 -2.08
C LYS A 97 8.65 24.14 -3.00
N TYR A 98 8.85 22.84 -3.07
CA TYR A 98 8.10 21.92 -3.94
C TYR A 98 7.02 21.12 -3.19
N LEU A 99 7.19 20.99 -1.88
CA LEU A 99 6.34 20.23 -0.97
C LEU A 99 5.45 21.19 -0.16
N ARG A 100 4.52 21.89 -0.83
CA ARG A 100 3.53 22.75 -0.17
C ARG A 100 2.09 22.30 -0.44
N PRO A 101 1.22 22.27 0.60
CA PRO A 101 1.52 22.55 2.01
C PRO A 101 2.43 21.49 2.65
N MET A 102 3.17 21.89 3.69
CA MET A 102 4.06 20.99 4.44
C MET A 102 3.26 19.77 4.93
N PRO A 103 3.83 18.55 4.83
CA PRO A 103 3.15 17.35 5.30
C PRO A 103 2.92 17.41 6.82
N ILE A 104 1.91 16.67 7.31
CA ILE A 104 1.74 16.46 8.74
C ILE A 104 2.94 15.65 9.24
N PRO A 105 3.59 16.04 10.35
CA PRO A 105 4.76 15.35 10.90
C PRO A 105 4.54 13.85 11.06
N PRO A 106 5.62 13.05 10.99
CA PRO A 106 5.54 11.62 11.15
C PRO A 106 4.98 11.29 12.55
N THR A 107 4.25 10.19 12.62
CA THR A 107 3.81 9.61 13.91
C THR A 107 4.54 8.30 14.13
N ASN A 108 4.43 7.71 15.33
CA ASN A 108 4.97 6.38 15.59
C ASN A 108 4.48 5.32 14.58
N ASN A 109 3.34 5.56 13.92
CA ASN A 109 2.73 4.67 12.94
C ASN A 109 2.86 5.21 11.49
N CYS A 110 3.64 6.26 11.24
CA CYS A 110 3.83 6.79 9.89
C CYS A 110 5.14 7.57 9.81
N SER A 111 6.20 6.92 9.31
CA SER A 111 7.51 7.50 9.01
C SER A 111 7.84 7.24 7.54
N TYR A 112 8.33 8.25 6.82
CA TYR A 112 8.64 8.18 5.39
C TYR A 112 10.14 8.01 5.16
N ARG A 113 10.48 7.10 4.26
CA ARG A 113 11.86 6.82 3.85
C ARG A 113 11.93 6.47 2.37
N SER A 114 13.11 6.55 1.79
CA SER A 114 13.41 5.94 0.49
C SER A 114 14.13 4.61 0.66
N ALA A 115 13.88 3.69 -0.27
CA ALA A 115 14.65 2.47 -0.45
C ALA A 115 15.27 2.48 -1.86
N GLY A 116 16.50 2.00 -2.01
CA GLY A 116 17.24 2.13 -3.27
C GLY A 116 17.64 3.57 -3.61
N ASP A 117 18.31 3.73 -4.75
CA ASP A 117 18.78 5.04 -5.23
C ASP A 117 17.65 5.77 -5.98
N LEU A 118 17.12 6.86 -5.40
CA LEU A 118 16.05 7.67 -5.99
C LEU A 118 16.39 8.33 -7.33
N SER A 119 17.67 8.38 -7.70
CA SER A 119 18.08 8.82 -9.03
C SER A 119 17.95 7.76 -10.11
N ALA A 120 17.78 6.49 -9.70
CA ALA A 120 17.62 5.33 -10.54
C ALA A 120 16.37 4.55 -10.08
N GLU A 121 16.56 3.34 -9.55
CA GLU A 121 15.49 2.45 -9.11
C GLU A 121 15.21 2.59 -7.61
N GLY A 122 14.88 3.80 -7.19
CA GLY A 122 14.51 4.09 -5.81
C GLY A 122 13.00 4.20 -5.64
N MET A 123 12.54 3.94 -4.42
CA MET A 123 11.13 3.96 -4.08
C MET A 123 10.89 4.68 -2.76
N LEU A 124 9.91 5.57 -2.73
CA LEU A 124 9.42 6.14 -1.48
C LEU A 124 8.48 5.14 -0.80
N TYR A 125 8.62 5.01 0.51
CA TYR A 125 7.75 4.15 1.29
C TYR A 125 7.51 4.72 2.68
N CYS A 126 6.44 4.25 3.31
CA CYS A 126 6.25 4.40 4.74
C CYS A 126 6.75 3.15 5.47
N VAL A 127 7.55 3.32 6.52
CA VAL A 127 8.09 2.19 7.31
C VAL A 127 6.98 1.31 7.88
N TYR A 128 5.80 1.87 8.17
CA TYR A 128 4.66 1.16 8.73
C TYR A 128 3.66 0.67 7.67
N HIS A 129 3.30 1.52 6.70
CA HIS A 129 2.28 1.22 5.68
C HIS A 129 2.83 0.67 4.36
N GLY A 130 4.16 0.64 4.20
CA GLY A 130 4.81 0.20 2.98
C GLY A 130 4.83 1.24 1.86
N PRO A 131 5.30 0.81 0.68
CA PRO A 131 5.41 1.66 -0.49
C PRO A 131 4.10 1.85 -1.24
N LEU A 132 4.11 2.84 -2.12
CA LEU A 132 3.06 3.07 -3.08
C LEU A 132 3.03 1.98 -4.17
N GLN A 133 1.90 1.28 -4.27
CA GLN A 133 1.75 0.07 -5.08
C GLN A 133 1.55 0.34 -6.59
N ASP A 134 1.25 1.58 -7.00
CA ASP A 134 1.01 1.93 -8.40
C ASP A 134 2.24 2.49 -9.13
N SER A 135 3.43 2.46 -8.50
CA SER A 135 4.68 2.89 -9.15
C SER A 135 5.26 1.82 -10.09
N GLU A 136 5.95 2.25 -11.15
CA GLU A 136 6.64 1.34 -12.08
C GLU A 136 7.71 0.51 -11.36
N VAL A 137 8.42 1.12 -10.42
CA VAL A 137 9.42 0.44 -9.59
C VAL A 137 8.74 -0.65 -8.74
N TYR A 138 7.56 -0.40 -8.17
CA TYR A 138 6.82 -1.41 -7.43
C TYR A 138 6.49 -2.63 -8.30
N ARG A 139 5.95 -2.38 -9.50
CA ARG A 139 5.62 -3.46 -10.46
C ARG A 139 6.84 -4.30 -10.82
N LYS A 140 8.02 -3.70 -10.95
CA LYS A 140 9.28 -4.42 -11.22
C LYS A 140 9.66 -5.42 -10.11
N TYR A 141 9.35 -5.08 -8.86
CA TYR A 141 9.71 -5.88 -7.68
C TYR A 141 8.50 -6.60 -7.06
N GLU A 142 7.34 -6.62 -7.74
CA GLU A 142 6.08 -7.15 -7.22
C GLU A 142 6.23 -8.59 -6.72
N GLN A 143 7.01 -9.43 -7.41
CA GLN A 143 7.27 -10.80 -6.96
C GLN A 143 7.87 -10.89 -5.55
N LEU A 144 8.70 -9.93 -5.14
CA LEU A 144 9.31 -9.91 -3.80
C LEU A 144 8.29 -9.52 -2.73
N PHE A 145 7.39 -8.59 -3.05
CA PHE A 145 6.28 -8.22 -2.17
C PHE A 145 5.30 -9.39 -1.99
N MET A 146 4.97 -10.09 -3.08
CA MET A 146 4.05 -11.23 -3.02
C MET A 146 4.66 -12.42 -2.28
N ALA A 147 5.98 -12.65 -2.39
CA ALA A 147 6.66 -13.74 -1.68
C ALA A 147 6.60 -13.61 -0.15
N GLU A 148 6.49 -12.39 0.38
CA GLU A 148 6.43 -12.13 1.83
C GLU A 148 4.99 -11.92 2.33
N LYS A 149 3.98 -11.97 1.45
CA LYS A 149 2.58 -11.97 1.87
C LYS A 149 2.19 -13.34 2.44
N PRO A 150 1.40 -13.39 3.51
CA PRO A 150 0.84 -14.65 3.99
C PRO A 150 -0.06 -15.27 2.91
N PHE A 151 -0.08 -16.61 2.86
CA PHE A 151 -0.91 -17.36 1.91
C PHE A 151 -2.41 -17.08 2.05
N PHE A 152 -2.86 -16.78 3.27
CA PHE A 152 -4.26 -16.55 3.58
C PHE A 152 -4.41 -15.49 4.67
N THR A 153 -5.26 -14.50 4.43
CA THR A 153 -5.47 -13.33 5.30
C THR A 153 -6.91 -13.25 5.83
N ALA A 154 -7.13 -12.35 6.78
CA ALA A 154 -8.49 -11.99 7.21
C ALA A 154 -9.32 -11.41 6.05
N PHE A 155 -8.68 -10.67 5.13
CA PHE A 155 -9.31 -10.19 3.90
C PHE A 155 -9.80 -11.36 3.04
N ASP A 156 -8.93 -12.32 2.73
CA ASP A 156 -9.26 -13.48 1.87
C ASP A 156 -10.40 -14.31 2.50
N PHE A 157 -10.39 -14.44 3.82
CA PHE A 157 -11.45 -15.13 4.54
C PHE A 157 -12.79 -14.43 4.41
N VAL A 158 -12.85 -13.10 4.61
CA VAL A 158 -14.10 -12.34 4.48
C VAL A 158 -14.57 -12.30 3.04
N GLU A 159 -13.66 -12.19 2.08
CA GLU A 159 -13.97 -12.28 0.66
C GLU A 159 -14.61 -13.63 0.32
N LEU A 160 -14.03 -14.73 0.80
CA LEU A 160 -14.60 -16.07 0.65
C LEU A 160 -15.98 -16.19 1.31
N LEU A 161 -16.18 -15.61 2.49
CA LEU A 161 -17.50 -15.60 3.15
C LEU A 161 -18.56 -14.89 2.33
N ILE A 162 -18.21 -13.78 1.66
CA ILE A 162 -19.14 -13.00 0.82
C ILE A 162 -19.46 -13.74 -0.49
N PHE A 163 -18.47 -14.39 -1.10
CA PHE A 163 -18.66 -15.09 -2.38
C PHE A 163 -19.20 -16.52 -2.24
N SER A 164 -18.99 -17.18 -1.09
CA SER A 164 -19.44 -18.55 -0.87
C SER A 164 -20.94 -18.79 -1.11
N PRO A 165 -21.88 -17.89 -0.73
CA PRO A 165 -23.30 -18.09 -1.00
C PRO A 165 -23.58 -18.06 -2.50
N VAL A 166 -22.93 -17.17 -3.26
CA VAL A 166 -23.08 -17.11 -4.73
C VAL A 166 -22.58 -18.40 -5.37
N LEU A 167 -21.43 -18.91 -4.92
CA LEU A 167 -20.84 -20.16 -5.39
C LEU A 167 -21.69 -21.39 -5.07
N LEU A 168 -22.53 -21.35 -4.03
CA LEU A 168 -23.42 -22.46 -3.66
C LEU A 168 -24.81 -22.34 -4.31
N ILE A 169 -25.37 -21.12 -4.41
CA ILE A 169 -26.71 -20.87 -4.93
C ILE A 169 -26.77 -21.09 -6.45
N LEU A 170 -25.75 -20.67 -7.21
CA LEU A 170 -25.77 -20.81 -8.68
C LEU A 170 -25.79 -22.27 -9.15
N PRO A 171 -24.93 -23.18 -8.66
CA PRO A 171 -25.00 -24.59 -9.04
C PRO A 171 -26.29 -25.26 -8.56
N LEU A 172 -26.78 -24.91 -7.37
CA LEU A 172 -28.01 -25.48 -6.83
C LEU A 172 -29.24 -25.06 -7.65
N THR A 173 -29.35 -23.78 -8.00
CA THR A 173 -30.43 -23.28 -8.86
C THR A 173 -30.36 -23.91 -10.25
N TRP A 174 -29.16 -24.05 -10.84
CA TRP A 174 -28.97 -24.76 -12.09
C TRP A 174 -29.41 -26.24 -12.01
N LEU A 175 -29.02 -26.97 -10.96
CA LEU A 175 -29.43 -28.37 -10.74
C LEU A 175 -30.95 -28.50 -10.61
N ILE A 176 -31.60 -27.58 -9.89
CA ILE A 176 -33.07 -27.55 -9.75
C ILE A 176 -33.72 -27.28 -11.11
N MET A 177 -33.27 -26.25 -11.83
CA MET A 177 -33.80 -25.91 -13.16
C MET A 177 -33.68 -27.08 -14.14
N ARG A 178 -32.51 -27.73 -14.19
CA ARG A 178 -32.29 -28.92 -15.01
C ARG A 178 -33.29 -30.03 -14.68
N LYS A 179 -33.46 -30.37 -13.41
CA LYS A 179 -34.44 -31.40 -12.99
C LYS A 179 -35.88 -31.03 -13.33
N VAL A 180 -36.23 -29.74 -13.29
CA VAL A 180 -37.58 -29.27 -13.66
C VAL A 180 -37.81 -29.36 -15.16
N LEU A 181 -36.81 -29.04 -15.98
CA LEU A 181 -36.88 -29.16 -17.44
C LEU A 181 -36.94 -30.63 -17.88
N ASP A 182 -36.10 -31.49 -17.30
CA ASP A 182 -36.05 -32.93 -17.61
C ASP A 182 -37.35 -33.67 -17.20
N ARG A 183 -38.16 -33.12 -16.29
CA ARG A 183 -39.47 -33.67 -15.89
C ARG A 183 -40.64 -33.27 -16.80
N LYS A 184 -40.44 -32.28 -17.66
CA LYS A 184 -41.47 -31.78 -18.60
C LYS A 184 -41.36 -32.39 -20.00
N HIS A 185 -40.35 -33.23 -20.22
CA HIS A 185 -40.18 -34.09 -21.39
C HIS A 185 -40.35 -35.56 -20.99
#